data_AF-A0A9Q3CKN3-F1
#
_entry.id   AF-A0A9Q3CKN3-F1
#
_cell.length_a   1.000
_cell.length_b   1.000
_cell.length_c   1.000
_cell.angle_alpha   90.00
_cell.angle_beta   90.00
_cell.angle_gamma   90.00
#
_symmetry.space_group_name_H-M   'P 1'
#
loop_
_entity.id
_entity.type
_entity.pdbx_description
1 polymer ?
#
loop_
_entity_poly.entity_id
_entity_poly.type
_entity_poly.pdbx_seq_one_letter_code
_entity_poly.pdbx_strand_id
1 'polypeptide(L)'
;MAKHTLNQTSKKGTKQNSVEVRLTKEFSRKHPVFPVSLVKPYSQTGENNFLSRNKTHTLQDIVKVEDSHGPVKKIIKARKIRLNGEEQRQYLVRDKSQKAYKDKWLAENAIPDGNLHLRRLRASRRAEKSHQ
;
A
#
# COMPACT_ATOMS: atom_id res chain seq x y z
N MET A 1 25.12 -40.11 -22.49
CA MET A 1 25.59 -38.73 -22.21
C MET A 1 26.04 -38.09 -23.52
N ALA A 2 25.23 -37.22 -24.12
CA ALA A 2 25.55 -36.60 -25.41
C ALA A 2 26.47 -35.39 -25.19
N LYS A 3 27.68 -35.43 -25.76
CA LYS A 3 28.64 -34.33 -25.75
C LYS A 3 28.26 -33.35 -26.87
N HIS A 4 27.82 -32.15 -26.53
CA HIS A 4 27.62 -31.09 -27.51
C HIS A 4 28.93 -30.30 -27.66
N THR A 5 29.61 -30.48 -28.79
CA THR A 5 30.79 -29.69 -29.18
C THR A 5 30.37 -28.31 -29.68
N LEU A 6 30.88 -27.26 -29.03
CA LEU A 6 30.64 -25.87 -29.38
C LEU A 6 31.64 -25.43 -30.47
N ASN A 7 31.24 -25.51 -31.73
CA ASN A 7 32.04 -24.97 -32.84
C ASN A 7 31.81 -23.45 -32.92
N GLN A 8 32.75 -22.66 -32.38
CA GLN A 8 32.74 -21.20 -32.54
C GLN A 8 33.31 -20.83 -33.91
N THR A 9 32.44 -20.70 -34.92
CA THR A 9 32.83 -20.03 -36.16
C THR A 9 32.54 -18.54 -36.01
N SER A 10 33.59 -17.75 -35.74
CA SER A 10 33.54 -16.29 -35.78
C SER A 10 33.22 -15.82 -37.19
N LYS A 11 32.00 -15.32 -37.42
CA LYS A 11 31.70 -14.46 -38.57
C LYS A 11 31.34 -13.06 -38.09
N LYS A 12 31.89 -12.10 -38.83
CA LYS A 12 32.05 -10.68 -38.52
C LYS A 12 30.69 -9.99 -38.43
N GLY A 13 30.27 -9.67 -37.20
CA GLY A 13 29.02 -8.95 -36.94
C GLY A 13 28.66 -8.92 -35.45
N THR A 14 29.61 -8.58 -34.57
CA THR A 14 29.41 -8.71 -33.12
C THR A 14 29.16 -7.35 -32.46
N LYS A 15 27.97 -7.17 -31.86
CA LYS A 15 27.86 -6.30 -30.68
C LYS A 15 28.54 -7.04 -29.52
N GLN A 16 29.18 -6.29 -28.62
CA GLN A 16 30.17 -6.82 -27.67
C GLN A 16 29.66 -7.96 -26.74
N ASN A 17 28.34 -8.12 -26.59
CA ASN A 17 27.72 -9.14 -25.72
C ASN A 17 26.59 -9.92 -26.44
N SER A 18 26.79 -10.38 -27.69
CA SER A 18 25.79 -11.18 -28.42
C SER A 18 26.30 -12.57 -28.81
N VAL A 19 25.44 -13.59 -28.69
CA VAL A 19 25.69 -14.98 -29.09
C VAL A 19 24.65 -15.43 -30.12
N GLU A 20 25.11 -15.94 -31.27
CA GLU A 20 24.22 -16.52 -32.29
C GLU A 20 23.92 -17.99 -31.96
N VAL A 21 22.64 -18.36 -31.95
CA VAL A 21 22.18 -19.74 -31.69
C VAL A 21 21.41 -20.25 -32.89
N ARG A 22 21.88 -21.34 -33.50
CA ARG A 22 21.19 -22.03 -34.59
C ARG A 22 20.46 -23.26 -34.04
N LEU A 23 19.13 -23.26 -34.12
CA LEU A 23 18.31 -24.38 -33.67
C LEU A 23 18.25 -25.46 -34.76
N THR A 24 18.34 -26.74 -34.37
CA THR A 24 18.11 -27.87 -35.28
C THR A 24 16.61 -28.07 -35.54
N LYS A 25 16.26 -28.78 -36.61
CA LYS A 25 14.86 -28.97 -37.07
C LYS A 25 13.92 -29.43 -35.95
N GLU A 26 14.40 -30.30 -35.07
CA GLU A 26 13.65 -30.86 -33.92
C GLU A 26 13.31 -29.83 -32.83
N PHE A 27 14.14 -28.79 -32.67
CA PHE A 27 13.96 -27.75 -31.65
C PHE A 27 13.38 -26.44 -32.20
N SER A 28 13.16 -26.36 -33.52
CA SER A 28 12.56 -25.20 -34.18
C SER A 28 11.12 -24.89 -33.73
N ARG A 29 10.38 -25.90 -33.26
CA ARG A 29 8.98 -25.79 -32.82
C ARG A 29 8.81 -25.54 -31.32
N LYS A 30 9.89 -25.63 -30.53
CA LYS A 30 9.86 -25.38 -29.10
C LYS A 30 10.27 -23.94 -28.85
N HIS A 31 9.62 -23.26 -27.90
CA HIS A 31 10.11 -21.95 -27.46
C HIS A 31 11.54 -22.12 -26.92
N PRO A 32 12.51 -21.32 -27.39
CA PRO A 32 13.87 -21.43 -26.88
C PRO A 32 13.88 -20.98 -25.41
N VAL A 33 14.06 -21.95 -24.51
CA VAL A 33 14.26 -21.69 -23.09
C VAL A 33 15.76 -21.63 -22.87
N PHE A 34 16.29 -20.41 -22.81
CA PHE A 34 17.69 -20.21 -22.45
C PHE A 34 17.81 -20.34 -20.92
N PRO A 35 18.65 -21.24 -20.40
CA PRO A 35 19.00 -21.19 -18.99
C PRO A 35 19.83 -19.92 -18.78
N VAL A 36 19.16 -18.81 -18.47
CA VAL A 36 19.82 -17.62 -17.95
C VAL A 36 20.21 -17.93 -16.51
N SER A 37 21.48 -18.24 -16.28
CA SER A 37 22.04 -18.14 -14.94
C SER A 37 22.03 -16.66 -14.57
N LEU A 38 21.03 -16.25 -13.78
CA LEU A 38 21.00 -14.93 -13.15
C LEU A 38 22.07 -14.88 -12.05
N VAL A 39 23.35 -14.96 -12.43
CA VAL A 39 24.44 -14.61 -11.53
C VAL A 39 24.43 -13.09 -11.46
N LYS A 40 23.72 -12.56 -10.46
CA LYS A 40 23.82 -11.15 -10.12
C LYS A 40 25.08 -10.99 -9.26
N PRO A 41 26.16 -10.40 -9.78
CA PRO A 41 27.33 -10.14 -8.94
C PRO A 41 26.91 -9.14 -7.85
N TYR A 42 26.94 -9.57 -6.60
CA TYR A 42 26.84 -8.66 -5.47
C TYR A 42 28.18 -7.95 -5.34
N SER A 43 28.29 -6.75 -5.91
CA SER A 43 29.38 -5.85 -5.54
C SER A 43 29.22 -5.43 -4.08
N GLN A 44 30.34 -5.25 -3.38
CA GLN A 44 30.32 -4.72 -2.03
C GLN A 44 29.58 -3.36 -2.03
N THR A 45 28.68 -3.19 -1.06
CA THR A 45 27.84 -2.01 -0.94
C THR A 45 28.69 -0.83 -0.47
N GLY A 46 29.38 -0.17 -1.39
CA GLY A 46 30.10 1.07 -1.08
C GLY A 46 29.15 2.17 -0.64
N GLU A 47 29.53 2.97 0.36
CA GLU A 47 28.72 4.04 0.94
C GLU A 47 28.23 5.06 -0.12
N ASN A 48 28.99 5.25 -1.19
CA ASN A 48 28.64 6.15 -2.30
C ASN A 48 27.58 5.61 -3.28
N ASN A 49 27.29 4.31 -3.27
CA ASN A 49 26.32 3.72 -4.21
C ASN A 49 24.87 3.92 -3.76
N PHE A 50 24.65 4.30 -2.50
CA PHE A 50 23.33 4.43 -1.89
C PHE A 50 23.24 5.72 -1.06
N LEU A 51 23.36 6.87 -1.73
CA LEU A 51 23.23 8.22 -1.13
C LEU A 51 21.93 8.39 -0.30
N SER A 52 20.90 7.61 -0.60
CA SER A 52 19.61 7.62 0.10
C SER A 52 19.66 7.02 1.52
N ARG A 53 20.69 6.22 1.86
CA ARG A 53 20.77 5.49 3.13
C ARG A 53 21.03 6.41 4.33
N ASN A 54 21.65 7.58 4.10
CA ASN A 54 22.04 8.52 5.15
C ASN A 54 21.04 9.66 5.37
N LYS A 55 19.88 9.65 4.69
CA LYS A 55 18.82 10.63 4.96
C LYS A 55 18.09 10.19 6.23
N THR A 56 18.60 10.60 7.38
CA THR A 56 17.80 10.66 8.60
C THR A 56 16.65 11.61 8.31
N HIS A 57 15.47 11.05 8.07
CA HIS A 57 14.26 11.84 8.04
C HIS A 57 14.08 12.40 9.45
N THR A 58 14.40 13.67 9.66
CA THR A 58 14.03 14.39 10.87
C THR A 58 12.52 14.25 11.00
N LEU A 59 12.07 13.55 12.05
CA LEU A 59 10.65 13.46 12.35
C LEU A 59 10.17 14.89 12.59
N GLN A 60 9.40 15.43 11.64
CA GLN A 60 8.73 16.70 11.86
C GLN A 60 7.76 16.48 13.02
N ASP A 61 7.87 17.30 14.06
CA ASP A 61 6.90 17.33 15.13
C ASP A 61 5.51 17.46 14.50
N ILE A 62 4.63 16.51 14.82
CA ILE A 62 3.24 16.53 14.39
C ILE A 62 2.65 17.78 15.01
N VAL A 63 2.55 18.85 14.24
CA VAL A 63 1.75 20.03 14.58
C VAL A 63 0.39 19.48 14.96
N LYS A 64 0.05 19.56 16.25
CA LYS A 64 -1.31 19.33 16.71
C LYS A 64 -2.15 20.41 16.06
N VAL A 65 -2.62 20.13 14.84
CA VAL A 65 -3.69 20.89 14.24
C VAL A 65 -4.81 20.78 15.26
N GLU A 66 -5.10 21.87 15.95
CA GLU A 66 -6.33 21.98 16.69
C GLU A 66 -7.42 21.73 15.65
N ASP A 67 -7.90 20.49 15.62
CA ASP A 67 -9.02 20.06 14.80
C ASP A 67 -10.21 20.83 15.37
N SER A 68 -10.37 22.09 14.95
CA SER A 68 -11.57 22.87 15.14
C SER A 68 -12.66 22.11 14.41
N HIS A 69 -13.34 21.23 15.14
CA HIS A 69 -14.38 20.39 14.60
C HIS A 69 -15.49 21.32 14.10
N GLY A 70 -15.70 21.32 12.79
CA GLY A 70 -16.80 22.04 12.19
C GLY A 70 -18.14 21.53 12.73
N PRO A 71 -19.24 22.29 12.53
CA PRO A 71 -20.54 21.85 13.00
C PRO A 71 -20.91 20.50 12.39
N VAL A 72 -21.27 19.55 13.26
CA VAL A 72 -21.59 18.18 12.88
C VAL A 72 -22.92 18.13 12.13
N LYS A 73 -22.96 17.38 11.01
CA LYS A 73 -24.20 17.11 10.26
C LYS A 73 -24.92 15.91 10.84
N LYS A 74 -24.23 14.77 10.90
CA LYS A 74 -24.77 13.51 11.42
C LYS A 74 -23.67 12.51 11.78
N ILE A 75 -24.02 11.57 12.65
CA ILE A 75 -23.24 10.37 12.91
C ILE A 75 -23.75 9.26 11.99
N ILE A 76 -22.83 8.55 11.33
CA ILE A 76 -23.16 7.51 10.34
C ILE A 76 -23.03 6.12 10.95
N LYS A 77 -21.90 5.87 11.62
CA LYS A 77 -21.56 4.56 12.16
C LYS A 77 -21.03 4.68 13.59
N ALA A 78 -21.05 3.56 14.30
CA ALA A 78 -20.44 3.43 15.61
C ALA A 78 -19.61 2.15 15.62
N ARG A 79 -18.45 2.19 16.27
CA ARG A 79 -17.57 1.04 16.50
C ARG A 79 -17.06 1.05 17.94
N LYS A 80 -16.65 -0.11 18.44
CA LYS A 80 -15.89 -0.24 19.68
C LYS A 80 -14.44 -0.55 19.32
N ILE A 81 -13.51 0.09 20.01
CA ILE A 81 -12.08 -0.15 19.87
C ILE A 81 -11.45 -0.32 21.25
N ARG A 82 -10.32 -1.01 21.33
CA ARG A 82 -9.48 -1.04 22.54
C ARG A 82 -8.26 -0.16 22.32
N LEU A 83 -8.12 0.89 23.12
CA LEU A 83 -6.98 1.81 23.13
C LEU A 83 -6.41 1.79 24.55
N ASN A 84 -5.11 1.52 24.69
CA ASN A 84 -4.42 1.47 25.99
C ASN A 84 -5.05 0.50 27.01
N GLY A 85 -5.64 -0.60 26.54
CA GLY A 85 -6.31 -1.58 27.39
C GLY A 85 -7.76 -1.24 27.75
N GLU A 86 -8.24 -0.03 27.44
CA GLU A 86 -9.61 0.39 27.71
C GLU A 86 -10.51 0.26 26.47
N GLU A 87 -11.74 -0.20 26.67
CA GLU A 87 -12.76 -0.23 25.62
C GLU A 87 -13.40 1.15 25.44
N GLN A 88 -13.14 1.77 24.29
CA GLN A 88 -13.71 3.06 23.92
C GLN A 88 -14.66 2.94 22.73
N ARG A 89 -15.78 3.68 22.78
CA ARG A 89 -16.69 3.83 21.65
C ARG A 89 -16.24 4.98 20.76
N GLN A 90 -16.21 4.72 19.46
CA GLN A 90 -15.99 5.74 18.45
C GLN A 90 -17.16 5.82 17.49
N TYR A 91 -17.39 7.02 16.97
CA TYR A 91 -18.47 7.33 16.06
C TYR A 91 -17.92 7.96 14.79
N LEU A 92 -18.42 7.53 13.64
CA LEU A 92 -18.04 8.10 12.35
C LEU A 92 -18.90 9.34 12.12
N VAL A 93 -18.26 10.50 12.18
CA VAL A 93 -18.89 11.82 12.14
C VAL A 93 -18.72 12.42 10.76
N ARG A 94 -19.83 12.95 10.22
CA ARG A 94 -19.84 13.76 9.00
C ARG A 94 -20.12 15.20 9.35
N ASP A 95 -19.23 16.08 8.95
CA ASP A 95 -19.38 17.53 9.14
C ASP A 95 -20.37 18.11 8.12
N LYS A 96 -20.94 19.28 8.43
CA LYS A 96 -21.87 19.97 7.52
C LYS A 96 -21.20 20.42 6.23
N SER A 97 -19.98 20.95 6.33
CA SER A 97 -19.28 21.59 5.22
C SER A 97 -18.30 20.67 4.49
N GLN A 98 -18.03 19.47 5.03
CA GLN A 98 -17.05 18.56 4.45
C GLN A 98 -17.71 17.44 3.63
N LYS A 99 -16.97 16.98 2.61
CA LYS A 99 -17.36 15.85 1.76
C LYS A 99 -17.14 14.53 2.51
N ALA A 100 -17.84 13.48 2.06
CA ALA A 100 -17.84 12.15 2.68
C ALA A 100 -16.45 11.51 2.84
N TYR A 101 -15.47 11.87 2.00
CA TYR A 101 -14.11 11.34 2.12
C TYR A 101 -13.34 11.91 3.33
N LYS A 102 -13.85 12.98 3.96
CA LYS A 102 -13.27 13.56 5.17
C LYS A 102 -14.01 13.15 6.44
N ASP A 103 -14.91 12.17 6.38
CA ASP A 103 -15.58 11.67 7.58
C ASP A 103 -14.55 11.09 8.56
N LYS A 104 -14.60 11.50 9.84
CA LYS A 104 -13.61 11.13 10.86
C LYS A 104 -14.25 10.27 11.96
N TRP A 105 -13.46 9.36 12.52
CA TRP A 105 -13.84 8.62 13.72
C TRP A 105 -13.48 9.44 14.96
N LEU A 106 -14.50 9.84 15.73
CA LEU A 106 -14.34 10.64 16.95
C LEU A 106 -14.81 9.86 18.17
N ALA A 107 -14.16 10.10 19.30
CA ALA A 107 -14.62 9.64 20.61
C ALA A 107 -15.91 10.37 21.02
N GLU A 108 -16.72 9.79 21.90
CA GLU A 108 -17.98 10.40 22.37
C GLU A 108 -17.79 11.85 22.86
N ASN A 109 -16.72 12.10 23.62
CA ASN A 109 -16.42 13.40 24.22
C ASN A 109 -15.92 14.44 23.21
N ALA A 110 -15.44 14.00 22.05
CA ALA A 110 -14.86 14.88 21.03
C ALA A 110 -15.90 15.37 20.01
N ILE A 111 -17.17 14.99 20.15
CA ILE A 111 -18.23 15.33 19.20
C ILE A 111 -18.98 16.57 19.69
N PRO A 112 -18.95 17.68 18.94
CA PRO A 112 -19.80 18.84 19.21
C PRO A 112 -21.28 18.44 19.22
N ASP A 113 -22.01 18.85 20.26
CA ASP A 113 -23.43 18.48 20.46
C ASP A 113 -23.70 16.96 20.37
N GLY A 114 -22.74 16.14 20.82
CA GLY A 114 -22.78 14.68 20.69
C GLY A 114 -24.08 14.04 21.16
N ASN A 115 -24.65 14.50 22.28
CA ASN A 115 -25.91 13.97 22.83
C ASN A 115 -27.08 14.04 21.84
N LEU A 116 -27.24 15.16 21.12
CA LEU A 116 -28.30 15.34 20.13
C LEU A 116 -28.13 14.35 18.96
N HIS A 117 -26.91 14.26 18.44
CA HIS A 117 -26.59 13.41 17.30
C HIS A 117 -26.67 11.93 17.65
N LEU A 118 -26.23 11.53 18.84
CA LEU A 118 -26.32 10.16 19.35
C LEU A 118 -27.76 9.74 19.59
N ARG A 119 -28.60 10.64 20.12
CA ARG A 119 -30.04 10.39 20.27
C ARG A 119 -30.69 10.08 18.92
N ARG A 120 -30.39 10.87 17.89
CA ARG A 120 -30.87 10.64 16.51
C ARG A 120 -30.40 9.31 15.95
N LEU A 121 -29.13 8.97 16.13
CA LEU A 121 -28.57 7.66 15.70
C LEU A 121 -29.26 6.48 16.40
N ARG A 122 -29.52 6.58 17.70
CA ARG A 122 -30.24 5.53 18.46
C ARG A 122 -31.70 5.40 18.03
N ALA A 123 -32.33 6.49 17.61
CA ALA A 123 -33.68 6.47 17.07
C ALA A 123 -33.72 5.82 15.68
N SER A 124 -32.80 6.19 14.77
CA SER A 124 -32.75 5.62 13.42
C SER A 124 -32.48 4.12 13.45
N ARG A 125 -31.56 3.65 14.31
CA ARG A 125 -31.26 2.22 14.47
C ARG A 125 -32.44 1.40 15.02
N ARG A 126 -33.29 2.02 15.84
CA ARG A 126 -34.51 1.35 16.33
C ARG A 126 -35.53 1.21 15.22
N ALA A 127 -35.71 2.25 14.40
CA ALA A 127 -36.60 2.23 13.25
C ALA A 127 -36.16 1.23 12.17
N GLU A 128 -34.85 1.11 11.91
CA GLU A 128 -34.31 0.11 10.97
C GLU A 128 -34.61 -1.33 11.45
N LYS A 129 -34.48 -1.59 12.76
CA LYS A 129 -34.77 -2.90 13.33
C LYS A 129 -36.25 -3.27 13.34
N SER A 130 -37.15 -2.31 13.43
CA SER A 130 -38.59 -2.59 13.44
C SER A 130 -39.15 -2.92 12.05
N HIS A 131 -38.41 -2.62 10.98
CA HIS A 131 -38.80 -2.90 9.59
C HIS A 131 -38.16 -4.17 9.00
N GLN A 132 -37.36 -4.89 9.79
CA GLN A 132 -36.81 -6.20 9.45
C GLN A 132 -37.59 -7.30 10.17
#